data_AF-A0A8T3U8D0-F1
#
_entry.id   AF-A0A8T3U8D0-F1
#
_cell.length_a   1.000
_cell.length_b   1.000
_cell.length_c   1.000
_cell.angle_alpha   90.00
_cell.angle_beta   90.00
_cell.angle_gamma   90.00
#
_symmetry.space_group_name_H-M   'P 1'
#
loop_
_entity.id
_entity.type
_entity.pdbx_description
1 polymer ?
#
loop_
_entity_poly.entity_id
_entity_poly.type
_entity_poly.pdbx_seq_one_letter_code
_entity_poly.pdbx_strand_id
1 'polypeptide(L)'
;MEIEKGKKTKILGFKAQFSMTYGDNQEYYAFNTIRGDGINKESKFEGIRLNNCFGTYILGPILVNNPFFAKYILRLLNVKDTIAFEDIAIENYQRRLEEFENPATKYE
;
A
#
# COMPACT_ATOMS: atom_id res chain seq x y z
N MET A 1 5.48 3.26 2.88
CA MET A 1 5.55 4.68 2.45
C MET A 1 5.59 5.58 3.67
N GLU A 2 6.08 6.81 3.55
CA GLU A 2 6.01 7.80 4.63
C GLU A 2 4.71 8.60 4.50
N ILE A 3 3.80 8.44 5.47
CA ILE A 3 2.49 9.13 5.51
C ILE A 3 2.55 10.35 6.43
N GLU A 4 3.31 10.23 7.52
CA GLU A 4 3.58 11.29 8.49
C GLU A 4 5.09 11.44 8.62
N LYS A 5 5.55 12.67 8.90
CA LYS A 5 6.98 12.98 8.99
C LYS A 5 7.67 12.04 9.99
N GLY A 6 8.64 11.27 9.51
CA GLY A 6 9.40 10.30 10.30
C GLY A 6 8.69 8.96 10.56
N LYS A 7 7.46 8.75 10.07
CA LYS A 7 6.68 7.52 10.31
C LYS A 7 6.39 6.77 9.01
N LYS A 8 7.00 5.60 8.88
CA LYS A 8 6.76 4.66 7.78
C LYS A 8 5.53 3.81 8.09
N THR A 9 4.57 3.79 7.16
CA THR A 9 3.40 2.92 7.20
C THR A 9 3.54 1.83 6.14
N LYS A 10 3.19 0.59 6.50
CA LYS A 10 3.13 -0.55 5.59
C LYS A 10 1.79 -0.56 4.86
N ILE A 11 1.82 -0.90 3.58
CA ILE A 11 0.62 -1.05 2.76
C ILE A 11 0.44 -2.54 2.50
N LEU A 12 -0.75 -3.04 2.79
CA LEU A 12 -1.13 -4.43 2.65
C LEU A 12 -2.04 -4.60 1.45
N GLY A 13 -1.78 -5.64 0.67
CA GLY A 13 -2.63 -6.00 -0.45
C GLY A 13 -2.09 -7.19 -1.22
N PHE A 14 -2.89 -7.66 -2.17
CA PHE A 14 -2.56 -8.76 -3.04
C PHE A 14 -2.38 -8.26 -4.46
N LYS A 15 -1.69 -9.05 -5.28
CA LYS A 15 -1.51 -8.78 -6.71
C LYS A 15 -1.93 -10.02 -7.48
N ALA A 16 -2.77 -9.84 -8.50
CA ALA A 16 -3.02 -10.84 -9.53
C ALA A 16 -2.63 -10.21 -10.87
N GLN A 17 -1.32 -10.17 -11.12
CA GLN A 17 -0.72 -9.44 -12.22
C GLN A 17 -0.22 -10.43 -13.29
N PHE A 18 -0.77 -10.33 -14.51
CA PHE A 18 -0.34 -11.12 -15.68
C PHE A 18 0.62 -10.36 -16.60
N SER A 19 0.66 -9.03 -16.48
CA SER A 19 1.47 -8.12 -17.30
C SER A 19 2.43 -7.33 -16.44
N MET A 20 3.67 -7.12 -16.87
CA MET A 20 4.68 -6.38 -16.11
C MET A 20 4.89 -4.97 -16.69
N THR A 21 5.19 -3.99 -15.83
CA THR A 21 5.62 -2.66 -16.28
C THR A 21 7.15 -2.59 -16.26
N TYR A 22 7.72 -2.04 -17.34
CA TYR A 22 9.16 -1.85 -17.50
C TYR A 22 9.49 -0.37 -17.67
N GLY A 23 10.65 0.04 -17.17
CA GLY A 23 11.08 1.44 -17.05
C GLY A 23 11.56 1.75 -15.63
N ASP A 24 12.15 2.93 -15.44
CA ASP A 24 12.66 3.36 -14.14
C ASP A 24 11.64 4.25 -13.40
N ASN A 25 11.09 3.75 -12.30
CA ASN A 25 10.17 4.47 -11.42
C ASN A 25 10.81 4.89 -10.08
N GLN A 26 12.14 4.84 -9.94
CA GLN A 26 12.84 5.15 -8.68
C GLN A 26 12.49 6.52 -8.06
N GLU A 27 12.23 7.52 -8.89
CA GLU A 27 11.91 8.88 -8.41
C GLU A 27 10.42 9.08 -8.08
N TYR A 28 9.55 8.20 -8.58
CA TYR A 28 8.10 8.39 -8.54
C TYR A 28 7.34 7.09 -8.26
N TYR A 29 7.91 6.16 -7.51
CA TYR A 29 7.21 4.94 -7.09
C TYR A 29 6.16 5.26 -6.02
N ALA A 30 5.09 4.47 -5.97
CA ALA A 30 4.07 4.63 -4.94
C ALA A 30 4.51 4.00 -3.61
N PHE A 31 5.00 2.75 -3.66
CA PHE A 31 5.39 1.99 -2.48
C PHE A 31 6.71 1.24 -2.68
N ASN A 32 7.48 1.10 -1.59
CA ASN A 32 8.64 0.22 -1.58
C ASN A 32 8.19 -1.18 -1.11
N THR A 33 8.46 -2.20 -1.93
CA THR A 33 7.98 -3.56 -1.75
C THR A 33 8.85 -4.29 -0.73
N ILE A 34 8.19 -4.82 0.30
CA ILE A 34 8.83 -5.65 1.33
C ILE A 34 8.70 -7.14 0.97
N ARG A 35 7.54 -7.53 0.43
CA ARG A 35 7.20 -8.91 0.06
C ARG A 35 6.41 -8.91 -1.25
N GLY A 36 6.78 -9.81 -2.17
CA GLY A 36 6.25 -9.86 -3.54
C GLY A 36 7.05 -9.01 -4.52
N ASP A 37 6.49 -8.85 -5.72
CA ASP A 37 7.10 -8.12 -6.84
C ASP A 37 6.66 -6.64 -6.84
N GLY A 38 7.55 -5.73 -7.25
CA GLY A 38 7.23 -4.32 -7.53
C GLY A 38 6.49 -4.14 -8.86
N ILE A 39 6.88 -3.18 -9.70
CA ILE A 39 6.31 -3.05 -11.06
C ILE A 39 6.60 -4.26 -11.97
N ASN A 40 7.64 -5.02 -11.63
CA ASN A 40 8.01 -6.31 -12.22
C ASN A 40 8.83 -7.14 -11.19
N LYS A 41 9.22 -8.36 -11.56
CA LYS A 41 9.93 -9.33 -10.70
C LYS A 41 11.32 -8.89 -10.22
N GLU A 42 11.93 -7.96 -10.93
CA GLU A 42 13.29 -7.48 -10.65
C GLU A 42 13.30 -6.17 -9.84
N SER A 43 12.17 -5.46 -9.84
CA SER A 43 12.02 -4.18 -9.15
C SER A 43 11.40 -4.35 -7.77
N LYS A 44 11.93 -3.59 -6.79
CA LYS A 44 11.33 -3.42 -5.46
C LYS A 44 10.35 -2.25 -5.40
N PHE A 45 10.27 -1.44 -6.46
CA PHE A 45 9.43 -0.26 -6.50
C PHE A 45 8.07 -0.62 -7.09
N GLU A 46 7.01 -0.48 -6.29
CA GLU A 46 5.65 -0.76 -6.69
C GLU A 46 4.94 0.52 -7.13
N GLY A 47 4.23 0.41 -8.25
CA GLY A 47 3.34 1.44 -8.74
C GLY A 47 4.05 2.73 -9.13
N ILE A 48 3.24 3.75 -9.35
CA ILE A 48 3.65 5.11 -9.63
C ILE A 48 2.88 6.08 -8.75
N ARG A 49 3.54 7.14 -8.32
CA ARG A 49 2.94 8.29 -7.66
C ARG A 49 3.50 9.55 -8.29
N LEU A 50 2.62 10.30 -8.95
CA LEU A 50 2.92 11.63 -9.46
C LEU A 50 1.99 12.61 -8.75
N ASN A 51 2.56 13.43 -7.87
CA ASN A 51 1.80 14.32 -6.98
C ASN A 51 0.77 13.53 -6.15
N ASN A 52 -0.53 13.77 -6.37
CA ASN A 52 -1.66 13.10 -5.73
C ASN A 52 -2.29 12.01 -6.62
N CYS A 53 -1.70 11.68 -7.77
CA CYS A 53 -2.12 10.58 -8.62
C CYS A 53 -1.34 9.31 -8.25
N PHE A 54 -2.04 8.24 -7.95
CA PHE A 54 -1.48 6.94 -7.58
C PHE A 54 -1.92 5.88 -8.58
N GLY A 55 -0.98 5.15 -9.14
CA GLY A 55 -1.21 3.94 -9.91
C GLY A 55 -0.51 2.77 -9.23
N THR A 56 -1.22 1.65 -9.03
CA THR A 56 -0.68 0.49 -8.32
C THR A 56 -1.28 -0.79 -8.88
N TYR A 57 -0.50 -1.87 -8.87
CA TYR A 57 -0.96 -3.23 -9.17
C TYR A 57 -1.62 -3.90 -7.95
N ILE A 58 -1.58 -3.26 -6.77
CA ILE A 58 -2.24 -3.76 -5.57
C ILE A 58 -3.75 -3.80 -5.79
N LEU A 59 -4.33 -4.98 -5.65
CA LEU A 59 -5.76 -5.23 -5.77
C LEU A 59 -6.54 -4.63 -4.60
N GLY A 60 -7.79 -4.26 -4.92
CA GLY A 60 -8.71 -3.65 -3.99
C GLY A 60 -9.37 -4.64 -3.00
N PRO A 61 -10.01 -4.10 -1.94
CA PRO A 61 -10.16 -2.67 -1.67
C PRO A 61 -8.97 -2.08 -0.89
N ILE A 62 -8.11 -1.31 -1.56
CA ILE A 62 -6.85 -0.81 -0.99
C ILE A 62 -7.09 0.16 0.17
N LEU A 63 -8.12 1.01 0.09
CA LEU A 63 -8.40 1.99 1.14
C LEU A 63 -9.02 1.37 2.38
N VAL A 64 -9.95 0.41 2.20
CA VAL A 64 -10.61 -0.29 3.32
C VAL A 64 -9.59 -1.11 4.12
N ASN A 65 -8.68 -1.79 3.41
CA ASN A 65 -7.68 -2.64 4.03
C ASN A 65 -6.47 -1.88 4.62
N ASN A 66 -6.34 -0.59 4.34
CA ASN A 66 -5.22 0.24 4.77
C ASN A 66 -5.74 1.55 5.37
N PRO A 67 -6.28 1.53 6.61
CA PRO A 67 -6.94 2.69 7.21
C PRO A 67 -6.03 3.92 7.30
N PHE A 68 -4.75 3.73 7.63
CA PHE A 68 -3.78 4.83 7.65
C PHE A 68 -3.55 5.45 6.27
N PHE A 69 -3.62 4.65 5.20
CA PHE A 69 -3.53 5.14 3.82
C PHE A 69 -4.82 5.85 3.39
N ALA A 70 -5.99 5.33 3.78
CA ALA A 70 -7.25 6.03 3.55
C ALA A 70 -7.27 7.42 4.21
N LYS A 71 -6.83 7.51 5.48
CA LYS A 71 -6.67 8.78 6.20
C LYS A 71 -5.68 9.70 5.48
N TYR A 72 -4.58 9.17 4.96
CA TYR A 72 -3.63 9.94 4.16
C TYR A 72 -4.25 10.54 2.90
N ILE A 73 -5.01 9.74 2.13
CA ILE A 73 -5.70 10.23 0.93
C ILE A 73 -6.68 11.34 1.29
N LEU A 74 -7.44 11.22 2.38
CA LEU A 74 -8.36 12.28 2.85
C LEU A 74 -7.60 13.58 3.18
N ARG A 75 -6.42 13.48 3.82
CA ARG A 75 -5.55 14.65 4.07
C ARG A 75 -5.05 15.28 2.78
N LEU A 76 -4.68 14.49 1.76
CA LEU A 76 -4.28 15.00 0.44
C LEU A 76 -5.43 15.72 -0.28
N LEU A 77 -6.67 15.28 -0.04
CA LEU A 77 -7.89 15.92 -0.54
C LEU A 77 -8.32 17.15 0.29
N ASN A 78 -7.57 17.50 1.34
CA ASN A 78 -7.85 18.60 2.25
C ASN A 78 -9.24 18.49 2.92
N VAL A 79 -9.62 17.27 3.31
CA VAL A 79 -10.84 16.99 4.08
C VAL A 79 -10.51 16.32 5.41
N LYS A 80 -11.48 16.26 6.32
CA LYS A 80 -11.33 15.59 7.61
C LYS A 80 -11.00 14.10 7.38
N ASP A 81 -9.97 13.59 8.04
CA ASP A 81 -9.47 12.22 7.88
C ASP A 81 -10.27 11.19 8.69
N THR A 82 -11.58 11.39 8.82
CA THR A 82 -12.49 10.48 9.50
C THR A 82 -12.85 9.33 8.56
N ILE A 83 -12.63 8.10 9.00
CA ILE A 83 -13.01 6.88 8.28
C ILE A 83 -14.10 6.13 9.04
N ALA A 84 -14.93 5.38 8.33
CA ALA A 84 -15.99 4.58 8.95
C ALA A 84 -15.38 3.44 9.79
N PHE A 85 -15.94 3.21 10.99
CA PHE A 85 -15.53 2.13 11.89
C PHE A 85 -14.01 2.08 12.16
N GLU A 86 -13.40 3.24 12.45
CA GLU A 86 -11.94 3.39 12.54
C GLU A 86 -11.27 2.34 13.44
N ASP A 87 -11.80 2.10 14.64
CA ASP A 87 -11.24 1.13 15.59
C ASP A 87 -11.18 -0.28 14.99
N ILE A 88 -12.28 -0.72 14.37
CA ILE A 88 -12.39 -2.03 13.70
C ILE A 88 -11.47 -2.10 12.47
N ALA A 89 -11.36 -1.02 11.70
CA ALA A 89 -10.49 -0.97 10.53
C ALA A 89 -9.01 -1.08 10.94
N ILE A 90 -8.61 -0.39 12.00
CA ILE A 90 -7.24 -0.46 12.55
C ILE A 90 -6.96 -1.85 13.11
N GLU A 91 -7.88 -2.45 13.88
CA GLU A 91 -7.73 -3.81 14.40
C GLU A 91 -7.52 -4.83 13.27
N ASN A 92 -8.36 -4.80 12.22
CA ASN A 92 -8.23 -5.69 11.07
C ASN A 92 -6.91 -5.47 10.31
N TYR A 93 -6.46 -4.22 10.18
CA TYR A 93 -5.17 -3.92 9.59
C TYR A 93 -4.02 -4.54 10.40
N GLN A 94 -4.05 -4.46 11.73
CA GLN A 94 -3.00 -5.05 12.57
C GLN A 94 -2.97 -6.56 12.49
N ARG A 95 -4.15 -7.21 12.59
CA ARG A 95 -4.27 -8.67 12.44
C ARG A 95 -3.70 -9.15 11.10
N ARG A 96 -4.05 -8.45 10.02
CA ARG A 96 -3.55 -8.80 8.69
C ARG A 96 -2.06 -8.49 8.54
N LEU A 97 -1.55 -7.45 9.18
CA LEU A 97 -0.13 -7.16 9.20
C LEU A 97 0.65 -8.31 9.87
N GLU A 98 0.19 -8.80 11.01
CA GLU A 98 0.77 -9.94 11.72
C GLU A 98 0.77 -11.20 10.84
N GLU A 99 -0.33 -11.49 10.15
CA GLU A 99 -0.42 -12.61 9.20
C GLU A 99 0.57 -12.49 8.04
N PHE A 100 0.79 -11.28 7.51
CA PHE A 100 1.72 -11.01 6.41
C PHE A 100 3.18 -11.08 6.83
N GLU A 101 3.48 -10.68 8.07
CA GLU A 101 4.81 -10.75 8.67
C GLU A 101 5.18 -12.16 9.11
N ASN A 102 4.20 -13.02 9.39
CA ASN A 102 4.45 -14.40 9.72
C ASN A 102 5.09 -15.16 8.52
N PRO A 103 6.34 -15.64 8.66
CA PRO A 103 7.04 -16.34 7.58
C PRO A 103 6.39 -17.68 7.21
N ALA A 104 5.61 -18.28 8.12
CA ALA A 104 4.91 -19.54 7.89
C ALA A 104 3.70 -19.37 6.97
N THR A 105 3.15 -18.15 6.86
CA THR A 105 2.00 -17.87 5.99
C THR A 105 2.49 -17.82 4.55
N LYS A 106 2.20 -18.86 3.78
CA LYS A 106 2.38 -18.86 2.32
C LYS A 106 1.18 -18.17 1.68
N TYR A 107 1.45 -17.14 0.89
CA TYR A 107 0.48 -16.57 -0.03
C TYR A 107 0.89 -17.07 -1.41
N GLU A 108 0.03 -17.87 -2.03
CA GLU A 108 0.18 -18.34 -3.41
C GLU A 108 -0.12 -17.22 -4.41
#